data_AF-W7WE65-F1
#
_entry.id   AF-W7WE65-F1
#
_cell.length_a   1.000
_cell.length_b   1.000
_cell.length_c   1.000
_cell.angle_alpha   90.00
_cell.angle_beta   90.00
_cell.angle_gamma   90.00
#
_symmetry.space_group_name_H-M   'P 1'
#
loop_
_entity.id
_entity.type
_entity.pdbx_description
1 polymer ?
#
loop_
_entity_poly.entity_id
_entity_poly.type
_entity_poly.pdbx_seq_one_letter_code
_entity_poly.pdbx_strand_id
1 'polypeptide(L)'
;MHRVDAALAELDFGGWDGLPWQAVPRDAFDAWCAAFEQHAPGGGESVAALLQRVRGFHPGDARAVVTHGGWLSAALWLAHSDGTAPRGESWPAAPRHGSRTDVVLQGLDR
;
A
#
# COMPACT_ATOMS: atom_id res chain seq x y z
N MET A 1 -20.22 9.46 13.22
CA MET A 1 -19.59 10.45 12.31
C MET A 1 -18.44 9.76 11.61
N HIS A 2 -18.21 10.02 10.33
CA HIS A 2 -17.05 9.51 9.58
C HIS A 2 -16.27 10.70 9.00
N ARG A 3 -14.97 10.49 8.72
CA ARG A 3 -14.09 11.45 8.04
C ARG A 3 -13.43 10.72 6.86
N VAL A 4 -13.35 11.38 5.72
CA VAL A 4 -12.59 10.92 4.56
C VAL A 4 -11.21 11.56 4.62
N ASP A 5 -10.17 10.78 4.32
CA ASP A 5 -8.78 11.23 4.35
C ASP A 5 -8.05 10.70 3.10
N ALA A 6 -7.37 11.60 2.38
CA ALA A 6 -6.63 11.24 1.17
C ALA A 6 -5.45 10.30 1.46
N ALA A 7 -4.91 10.31 2.68
CA ALA A 7 -3.83 9.41 3.08
C ALA A 7 -4.25 7.93 3.07
N LEU A 8 -5.56 7.65 3.08
CA LEU A 8 -6.13 6.30 3.06
C LEU A 8 -6.41 5.75 1.67
N ALA A 9 -6.10 6.51 0.60
CA ALA A 9 -6.27 6.05 -0.77
C ALA A 9 -5.42 4.81 -1.08
N GLU A 10 -5.84 4.03 -2.09
CA GLU A 10 -5.04 2.93 -2.63
C GLU A 10 -3.69 3.43 -3.19
N LEU A 11 -2.77 2.50 -3.47
CA LEU A 11 -1.63 2.75 -4.33
C LEU A 11 -2.12 3.34 -5.67
N ASP A 12 -1.51 4.45 -6.09
CA ASP A 12 -1.77 5.05 -7.41
C ASP A 12 -1.03 4.26 -8.49
N PHE A 13 -1.79 3.60 -9.38
CA PHE A 13 -1.23 2.82 -10.48
C PHE A 13 -1.05 3.65 -11.77
N GLY A 14 -1.31 4.96 -11.72
CA GLY A 14 -1.14 5.90 -12.81
C GLY A 14 -1.88 5.46 -14.07
N GLY A 15 -1.16 5.33 -15.18
CA GLY A 15 -1.74 4.92 -16.45
C GLY A 15 -2.30 3.49 -16.47
N TRP A 16 -2.06 2.68 -15.44
CA TRP A 16 -2.64 1.34 -15.32
C TRP A 16 -3.99 1.34 -14.58
N ASP A 17 -4.38 2.43 -13.95
CA ASP A 17 -5.65 2.49 -13.20
C ASP A 17 -6.85 2.19 -14.08
N GLY A 18 -7.71 1.29 -13.59
CA GLY A 18 -8.90 0.83 -14.31
C GLY A 18 -8.61 -0.14 -15.46
N LEU A 19 -7.35 -0.42 -15.79
CA LEU A 19 -7.01 -1.44 -16.78
C LEU A 19 -7.04 -2.84 -16.16
N PRO A 20 -7.47 -3.86 -16.92
CA PRO A 20 -7.22 -5.24 -16.53
C PRO A 20 -5.73 -5.55 -16.63
N TRP A 21 -5.19 -6.38 -15.74
CA TRP A 21 -3.76 -6.76 -15.73
C TRP A 21 -3.23 -7.27 -17.08
N GLN A 22 -4.06 -7.95 -17.86
CA GLN A 22 -3.71 -8.44 -19.19
C GLN A 22 -3.47 -7.34 -20.24
N ALA A 23 -3.93 -6.11 -19.99
CA ALA A 23 -3.71 -4.95 -20.84
C ALA A 23 -2.44 -4.16 -20.46
N VAL A 24 -1.83 -4.47 -19.31
CA VAL A 24 -0.54 -3.89 -18.92
C VAL A 24 0.57 -4.56 -19.72
N PRO A 25 1.44 -3.80 -20.41
CA PRO A 25 2.59 -4.35 -21.14
C PRO A 25 3.46 -5.20 -20.21
N ARG A 26 3.85 -6.39 -20.70
CA ARG A 26 4.60 -7.36 -19.88
C ARG A 26 5.97 -6.84 -19.44
N ASP A 27 6.67 -6.16 -20.32
CA ASP A 27 7.95 -5.51 -20.04
C ASP A 27 7.82 -4.44 -18.95
N ALA A 28 6.75 -3.63 -18.98
CA ALA A 28 6.50 -2.63 -17.96
C ALA A 28 6.13 -3.27 -16.59
N PHE A 29 5.33 -4.34 -16.61
CA PHE A 29 5.01 -5.12 -15.41
C PHE A 29 6.27 -5.77 -14.81
N ASP A 30 7.08 -6.41 -15.64
CA ASP A 30 8.31 -7.08 -15.22
C ASP A 30 9.34 -6.06 -14.67
N ALA A 31 9.42 -4.86 -15.26
CA ALA A 31 10.25 -3.76 -14.74
C ALA A 31 9.79 -3.31 -13.35
N TRP A 32 8.48 -3.22 -13.11
CA TRP A 32 7.96 -2.95 -11.77
C TRP A 32 8.33 -4.07 -10.80
N CYS A 33 8.13 -5.35 -11.14
CA CYS A 33 8.50 -6.46 -10.27
C CYS A 33 10.01 -6.48 -9.93
N ALA A 34 10.88 -6.20 -10.91
CA ALA A 34 12.33 -6.18 -10.71
C ALA A 34 12.80 -5.07 -9.75
N ALA A 35 12.05 -3.98 -9.64
CA ALA A 35 12.35 -2.85 -8.78
C ALA A 35 11.13 -2.49 -7.90
N PHE A 36 10.51 -3.51 -7.30
CA PHE A 36 9.19 -3.44 -6.65
C PHE A 36 9.00 -2.27 -5.69
N GLU A 37 9.99 -1.98 -4.84
CA GLU A 37 9.91 -0.88 -3.88
C GLU A 37 9.92 0.50 -4.57
N GLN A 38 10.76 0.66 -5.59
CA GLN A 38 11.18 1.98 -6.09
C GLN A 38 10.51 2.37 -7.42
N HIS A 39 10.14 1.39 -8.25
CA HIS A 39 9.52 1.64 -9.53
C HIS A 39 8.03 1.91 -9.36
N ALA A 40 7.54 2.98 -9.97
CA ALA A 40 6.14 3.35 -9.93
C ALA A 40 5.36 2.62 -11.03
N PRO A 41 4.39 1.73 -10.69
CA PRO A 41 3.54 1.10 -11.70
C PRO A 41 2.76 2.16 -12.47
N GLY A 42 2.73 2.02 -13.80
CA GLY A 42 2.05 2.96 -14.70
C GLY A 42 2.47 4.43 -14.58
N GLY A 43 3.60 4.72 -13.92
CA GLY A 43 4.05 6.08 -13.63
C GLY A 43 3.31 6.77 -12.48
N GLY A 44 2.57 6.03 -11.65
CA GLY A 44 1.87 6.55 -10.46
C GLY A 44 2.77 6.68 -9.23
N GLU A 45 2.35 6.08 -8.11
CA GLU A 45 3.05 6.08 -6.82
C GLU A 45 3.93 4.82 -6.67
N SER A 46 5.16 4.95 -6.17
CA SER A 46 5.97 3.77 -5.84
C SER A 46 5.56 3.15 -4.50
N VAL A 47 5.90 1.88 -4.27
CA VAL A 47 5.65 1.23 -2.97
C VAL A 47 6.37 1.96 -1.83
N ALA A 48 7.57 2.51 -2.07
CA ALA A 48 8.27 3.36 -1.11
C ALA A 48 7.43 4.58 -0.70
N ALA A 49 6.80 5.26 -1.66
CA ALA A 49 5.97 6.43 -1.41
C ALA A 49 4.68 6.05 -0.66
N LEU A 50 4.03 4.93 -1.03
CA LEU A 50 2.90 4.37 -0.27
C LEU A 50 3.30 4.07 1.18
N LEU A 51 4.45 3.42 1.41
CA LEU A 51 4.93 3.12 2.76
C LEU A 51 5.16 4.39 3.58
N GLN A 52 5.72 5.44 2.99
CA GLN A 52 5.88 6.74 3.65
C GLN A 52 4.53 7.36 4.01
N ARG A 53 3.55 7.31 3.10
CA ARG A 53 2.19 7.81 3.32
C ARG A 53 1.47 7.06 4.43
N VAL A 54 1.57 5.72 4.46
CA VAL A 54 0.99 4.88 5.52
C VAL A 54 1.66 5.16 6.86
N ARG A 55 3.00 5.32 6.90
CA ARG A 55 3.72 5.71 8.13
C ARG A 55 3.31 7.07 8.67
N GLY A 56 2.97 8.02 7.81
CA GLY A 56 2.58 9.38 8.19
C GLY A 56 1.09 9.54 8.54
N PHE A 57 0.27 8.49 8.41
CA PHE A 57 -1.16 8.59 8.66
C PHE A 57 -1.50 8.50 10.15
N HIS A 58 -2.14 9.53 10.70
CA HIS A 58 -2.61 9.54 12.09
C HIS A 58 -4.13 9.37 12.17
N PRO A 59 -4.64 8.32 12.84
CA PRO A 59 -6.08 8.08 12.94
C PRO A 59 -6.81 9.09 13.85
N GLY A 60 -6.09 9.77 14.76
CA GLY A 60 -6.70 10.56 15.83
C GLY A 60 -7.60 9.69 16.71
N ASP A 61 -8.80 10.17 17.03
CA ASP A 61 -9.77 9.43 17.86
C ASP A 61 -10.58 8.37 17.10
N ALA A 62 -10.20 8.03 15.87
CA ALA A 62 -10.92 7.05 15.06
C ALA A 62 -10.91 5.66 15.72
N ARG A 63 -12.09 5.02 15.77
CA ARG A 63 -12.25 3.66 16.32
C ARG A 63 -11.98 2.54 15.30
N ALA A 64 -12.03 2.88 14.03
CA ALA A 64 -11.73 2.00 12.92
C ALA A 64 -11.29 2.83 11.70
N VAL A 65 -10.44 2.23 10.88
CA VAL A 65 -9.99 2.79 9.60
C VAL A 65 -10.52 1.87 8.49
N VAL A 66 -11.13 2.46 7.47
CA VAL A 66 -11.58 1.75 6.27
C VAL A 66 -10.71 2.23 5.11
N THR A 67 -10.06 1.29 4.42
CA THR A 67 -9.09 1.56 3.35
C THR A 67 -9.04 0.38 2.37
N HIS A 68 -7.99 0.31 1.55
CA HIS A 68 -7.84 -0.58 0.42
C HIS A 68 -6.80 -1.68 0.65
N GLY A 69 -6.72 -2.62 -0.28
CA GLY A 69 -5.89 -3.81 -0.14
C GLY A 69 -4.40 -3.49 -0.09
N GLY A 70 -3.92 -2.66 -1.02
CA GLY A 70 -2.50 -2.27 -1.06
C GLY A 70 -2.08 -1.46 0.16
N TRP A 71 -2.95 -0.55 0.64
CA TRP A 71 -2.73 0.18 1.89
C TRP A 71 -2.61 -0.76 3.11
N LEU A 72 -3.52 -1.74 3.23
CA LEU A 72 -3.46 -2.73 4.32
C LEU A 72 -2.23 -3.62 4.22
N SER A 73 -1.83 -4.06 3.03
CA SER A 73 -0.59 -4.80 2.82
C SER A 73 0.64 -3.97 3.23
N ALA A 74 0.66 -2.68 2.92
CA ALA A 74 1.72 -1.77 3.34
C ALA A 74 1.76 -1.61 4.87
N ALA A 75 0.60 -1.43 5.51
CA ALA A 75 0.52 -1.37 6.98
C ALA A 75 1.01 -2.66 7.64
N LEU A 76 0.64 -3.83 7.08
CA LEU A 76 1.12 -5.13 7.54
C LEU A 76 2.62 -5.28 7.34
N TRP A 77 3.17 -4.82 6.21
CA TRP A 77 4.62 -4.83 5.98
C TRP A 77 5.33 -4.01 7.06
N LEU A 78 4.88 -2.78 7.30
CA LEU A 78 5.46 -1.88 8.29
C LEU A 78 5.42 -2.43 9.72
N ALA A 79 4.38 -3.17 10.08
CA ALA A 79 4.23 -3.74 11.41
C ALA A 79 5.13 -4.96 11.66
N HIS A 80 5.59 -5.65 10.61
CA HIS A 80 6.29 -6.93 10.75
C HIS A 80 7.69 -6.95 10.10
N SER A 81 8.06 -5.95 9.29
CA SER A 81 9.36 -5.91 8.63
C SER A 81 10.47 -5.44 9.56
N ASP A 82 11.64 -6.08 9.49
CA ASP A 82 12.85 -5.67 10.24
C ASP A 82 13.64 -4.54 9.55
N GLY A 83 12.94 -3.64 8.83
CA GLY A 83 13.56 -2.52 8.10
C GLY A 83 14.21 -2.89 6.77
N THR A 84 13.99 -4.11 6.27
CA THR A 84 14.39 -4.52 4.92
C THR A 84 13.47 -3.91 3.85
N ALA A 85 14.02 -3.73 2.64
CA ALA A 85 13.22 -3.28 1.50
C ALA A 85 12.21 -4.36 1.08
N PRO A 86 10.95 -4.00 0.78
CA PRO A 86 9.95 -4.95 0.31
C PRO A 86 10.34 -5.51 -1.07
N ARG A 87 9.99 -6.77 -1.27
CA ARG A 87 10.06 -7.44 -2.57
C ARG A 87 8.69 -8.04 -2.88
N GLY A 88 8.39 -8.22 -4.16
CA GLY A 88 7.09 -8.74 -4.59
C GLY A 88 6.76 -10.10 -3.94
N GLU A 89 7.77 -10.94 -3.71
CA GLU A 89 7.60 -12.29 -3.16
C GLU A 89 7.34 -12.29 -1.64
N SER A 90 7.81 -11.27 -0.93
CA SER A 90 7.60 -11.11 0.51
C SER A 90 6.51 -10.09 0.83
N TRP A 91 5.87 -9.50 -0.18
CA TRP A 91 4.81 -8.53 0.03
C TRP A 91 3.58 -9.20 0.67
N PRO A 92 3.04 -8.66 1.77
CA PRO A 92 1.92 -9.30 2.45
C PRO A 92 0.69 -9.35 1.55
N ALA A 93 0.03 -10.51 1.52
CA ALA A 93 -1.28 -10.62 0.88
C ALA A 93 -2.28 -9.69 1.57
N ALA A 94 -3.07 -8.98 0.77
CA ALA A 94 -4.12 -8.12 1.30
C ALA A 94 -5.14 -8.97 2.10
N PRO A 95 -5.66 -8.46 3.23
CA PRO A 95 -6.77 -9.10 3.93
C PRO A 95 -7.97 -9.35 3.01
N ARG A 96 -8.75 -10.39 3.31
CA ARG A 96 -9.90 -10.75 2.49
C ARG A 96 -10.95 -9.64 2.52
N HIS A 97 -11.65 -9.40 1.41
CA HIS A 97 -12.79 -8.49 1.39
C HIS A 97 -13.81 -8.84 2.49
N GLY A 98 -14.28 -7.82 3.21
CA GLY A 98 -15.23 -7.97 4.33
C GLY A 98 -14.60 -8.49 5.62
N SER A 99 -13.27 -8.62 5.70
CA SER A 99 -12.55 -8.95 6.93
C SER A 99 -12.05 -7.70 7.66
N ARG A 100 -11.73 -7.88 8.95
CA ARG A 100 -11.01 -6.90 9.77
C ARG A 100 -9.62 -7.45 10.09
N THR A 101 -8.63 -6.57 10.13
CA THR A 101 -7.28 -6.85 10.62
C THR A 101 -6.91 -5.82 11.67
N ASP A 102 -6.30 -6.28 12.75
CA ASP A 102 -5.73 -5.42 13.79
C ASP A 102 -4.22 -5.28 13.53
N VAL A 103 -3.74 -4.04 13.37
CA VAL A 103 -2.34 -3.72 13.08
C VAL A 103 -1.86 -2.68 14.08
N VAL A 104 -0.68 -2.89 14.65
CA VAL A 104 0.01 -1.89 15.46
C VAL A 104 1.13 -1.31 14.62
N LEU A 105 0.97 -0.05 14.19
CA LEU A 105 2.00 0.66 13.45
C LEU A 105 2.93 1.36 14.43
N GLN A 106 4.21 0.97 14.44
CA GLN A 106 5.22 1.64 15.26
C GLN A 106 5.48 3.06 14.73
N GLY A 107 5.42 4.07 15.61
CA GLY A 107 5.80 5.45 15.28
C GLY A 107 4.65 6.43 14.97
N LEU A 108 3.38 6.03 15.16
CA LEU A 108 2.22 6.94 15.04
C LEU A 108 1.97 7.83 16.27
N ASP A 109 2.71 7.59 17.35
CA ASP A 109 2.74 8.40 18.57
C ASP A 109 3.77 9.53 18.43
N ARG A 110 3.55 10.50 17.53
CA ARG A 110 4.26 11.78 17.55
C ARG A 110 3.34 12.92 17.17
#